data_AF-A0A7Y2IPA9-F1
#
_entry.id   AF-A0A7Y2IPA9-F1
#
_cell.length_a   1.000
_cell.length_b   1.000
_cell.length_c   1.000
_cell.angle_alpha   90.00
_cell.angle_beta   90.00
_cell.angle_gamma   90.00
#
_symmetry.space_group_name_H-M   'P 1'
#
loop_
_entity.id
_entity.type
_entity.pdbx_description
1 polymer ?
#
loop_
_entity_poly.entity_id
_entity_poly.type
_entity_poly.pdbx_seq_one_letter_code
_entity_poly.pdbx_strand_id
1 'polypeptide(L)'
;MTVKKISIALDPHVASAASDAAQRKGLSLSAWLNEAASRALQIDDGLAAVSAYEVEYGQLSDDSLDEADALLDQTLGPHET
;
A
#
# COMPACT_ATOMS: atom_id res chain seq x y z
N MET A 1 -5.30 12.68 18.16
CA MET A 1 -5.98 11.53 17.52
C MET A 1 -6.46 10.58 18.61
N THR A 2 -7.70 10.10 18.49
CA THR A 2 -8.27 9.12 19.44
C THR A 2 -7.88 7.72 18.98
N VAL A 3 -7.30 6.93 19.87
CA VAL A 3 -6.90 5.54 19.58
C VAL A 3 -7.89 4.56 20.21
N LYS A 4 -8.35 3.56 19.44
CA LYS A 4 -9.17 2.45 19.95
C LYS A 4 -8.26 1.26 20.25
N LYS A 5 -8.20 0.83 21.51
CA LYS A 5 -7.49 -0.40 21.88
C LYS A 5 -8.30 -1.61 21.45
N ILE A 6 -7.66 -2.53 20.75
CA ILE A 6 -8.22 -3.81 20.32
C ILE A 6 -7.29 -4.94 20.79
N SER A 7 -7.87 -6.09 21.13
CA SER A 7 -7.11 -7.30 21.39
C SER A 7 -7.23 -8.20 20.17
N ILE A 8 -6.10 -8.61 19.60
CA ILE A 8 -6.03 -9.47 18.40
C ILE A 8 -5.03 -10.59 18.64
N ALA A 9 -5.32 -11.77 18.10
CA ALA A 9 -4.35 -12.86 18.04
C ALA A 9 -3.55 -12.74 16.74
N LEU A 10 -2.23 -12.87 16.85
CA LEU A 10 -1.33 -12.95 15.70
C LEU A 10 -0.64 -14.30 15.73
N ASP A 11 -0.34 -14.83 14.55
CA ASP A 11 0.58 -15.95 14.44
C ASP A 11 1.91 -15.60 15.14
N PRO A 12 2.53 -16.51 15.93
CA PRO A 12 3.74 -16.21 16.69
C PRO A 12 4.89 -15.69 15.82
N HIS A 13 5.08 -16.24 14.62
CA HIS A 13 6.11 -15.80 13.70
C HIS A 13 5.81 -14.39 13.18
N VAL A 14 4.54 -14.11 12.86
CA VAL A 14 4.11 -12.77 12.44
C VAL A 14 4.31 -11.73 13.55
N ALA A 15 3.96 -12.07 14.79
CA ALA A 15 4.15 -11.18 15.94
C ALA A 15 5.63 -10.83 16.16
N SER A 16 6.52 -11.81 16.04
CA SER A 16 7.97 -11.60 16.11
C SER A 16 8.46 -10.71 14.98
N ALA A 17 8.13 -11.05 13.74
CA ALA A 17 8.57 -10.31 12.56
C ALA A 17 8.08 -8.85 12.56
N ALA A 18 6.84 -8.61 13.01
CA ALA A 18 6.27 -7.28 13.16
C ALA A 18 7.01 -6.47 14.24
N SER A 19 7.37 -7.10 15.36
CA SER A 19 8.13 -6.46 16.44
C SER A 19 9.52 -6.05 15.95
N ASP A 20 10.22 -6.92 15.23
CA ASP A 20 11.54 -6.63 14.67
C ASP A 20 11.46 -5.51 13.62
N ALA A 21 10.43 -5.52 12.77
CA ALA A 21 10.21 -4.48 11.77
C ALA A 21 9.89 -3.12 12.40
N ALA A 22 9.11 -3.11 13.48
CA ALA A 22 8.85 -1.90 14.26
C ALA A 22 10.15 -1.36 14.88
N GLN A 23 10.97 -2.21 15.47
CA GLN A 23 12.25 -1.83 16.06
C GLN A 23 13.22 -1.25 15.03
N ARG A 24 13.37 -1.89 13.86
CA ARG A 24 14.21 -1.37 12.76
C ARG A 24 13.79 0.03 12.30
N LYS A 25 12.49 0.35 12.38
CA LYS A 25 11.93 1.65 12.02
C LYS A 25 11.87 2.64 13.18
N GLY A 26 12.28 2.26 14.39
CA GLY A 26 12.17 3.12 15.58
C GLY A 26 10.72 3.39 16.02
N LEU A 27 9.79 2.50 15.66
CA LEU A 27 8.37 2.62 15.96
C LEU A 27 7.95 1.66 17.08
N SER A 28 6.85 1.97 17.76
CA SER A 28 6.17 0.96 18.58
C SER A 28 5.47 -0.08 17.69
N LEU A 29 5.25 -1.29 18.21
CA LEU A 29 4.52 -2.34 17.48
C LEU A 29 3.13 -1.87 17.03
N SER A 30 2.40 -1.14 17.88
CA SER A 30 1.07 -0.62 17.54
C SER A 30 1.12 0.44 16.45
N ALA A 31 2.12 1.33 16.45
CA ALA A 31 2.30 2.32 15.39
C ALA A 31 2.63 1.63 14.06
N TRP A 32 3.56 0.67 14.09
CA TRP A 32 3.92 -0.11 12.90
C TRP A 32 2.73 -0.90 12.34
N LEU A 33 1.95 -1.57 13.20
CA LEU A 33 0.74 -2.30 12.78
C LEU A 33 -0.31 -1.37 12.19
N ASN A 34 -0.47 -0.17 12.75
CA ASN A 34 -1.40 0.82 12.22
C ASN A 34 -0.96 1.31 10.84
N GLU A 35 0.34 1.59 10.63
CA GLU A 35 0.87 1.94 9.31
C GLU A 35 0.71 0.79 8.30
N ALA A 36 1.02 -0.43 8.70
CA ALA A 36 0.88 -1.60 7.85
C ALA A 36 -0.59 -1.82 7.43
N ALA A 37 -1.52 -1.74 8.37
CA ALA A 37 -2.95 -1.84 8.11
C ALA A 37 -3.46 -0.71 7.21
N SER A 38 -3.04 0.53 7.48
CA SER A 38 -3.41 1.68 6.65
C SER A 38 -2.91 1.52 5.21
N ARG A 39 -1.69 1.03 5.02
CA ARG A 39 -1.13 0.80 3.68
C ARG A 39 -1.87 -0.32 2.94
N ALA A 40 -2.20 -1.40 3.63
CA ALA A 40 -2.98 -2.50 3.04
C ALA A 40 -4.35 -2.00 2.56
N LEU A 41 -5.06 -1.23 3.40
CA LEU A 41 -6.36 -0.65 3.03
C LEU A 41 -6.26 0.30 1.83
N GLN A 42 -5.22 1.14 1.77
CA GLN A 42 -5.00 2.03 0.61
C GLN A 42 -4.76 1.25 -0.69
N ILE A 43 -4.06 0.11 -0.62
CA ILE A 43 -3.85 -0.76 -1.78
C ILE A 43 -5.19 -1.38 -2.21
N ASP A 44 -5.96 -1.92 -1.27
CA ASP A 44 -7.27 -2.51 -1.56
C ASP A 44 -8.23 -1.48 -2.18
N ASP A 45 -8.29 -0.27 -1.61
CA ASP A 45 -9.10 0.84 -2.14
C ASP A 45 -8.64 1.24 -3.54
N GLY A 46 -7.32 1.28 -3.78
CA GLY A 46 -6.74 1.57 -5.10
C GLY A 46 -7.10 0.51 -6.13
N LEU A 47 -7.01 -0.77 -5.78
CA LEU A 47 -7.39 -1.87 -6.66
C LEU A 47 -8.89 -1.86 -6.97
N ALA A 48 -9.74 -1.53 -5.97
CA ALA A 48 -11.17 -1.37 -6.19
C ALA A 48 -11.48 -0.19 -7.14
N ALA A 49 -10.74 0.92 -7.02
CA ALA A 49 -10.88 2.07 -7.91
C ALA A 49 -10.46 1.75 -9.35
N VAL A 50 -9.36 1.02 -9.54
CA VAL A 50 -8.93 0.54 -10.86
C VAL A 50 -10.00 -0.37 -11.46
N SER A 51 -10.51 -1.32 -10.67
CA SER A 51 -11.56 -2.23 -11.13
C SER A 51 -12.83 -1.47 -11.56
N ALA A 52 -13.23 -0.44 -10.80
CA ALA A 52 -14.37 0.41 -11.16
C ALA A 52 -14.14 1.19 -12.46
N TYR A 53 -12.92 1.72 -12.65
CA TYR A 53 -12.53 2.39 -13.89
C TYR A 53 -12.59 1.44 -15.10
N GLU A 54 -12.05 0.23 -14.97
CA GLU A 54 -12.05 -0.75 -16.06
C GLU A 54 -13.46 -1.18 -16.48
N VAL A 55 -14.40 -1.21 -15.54
CA VAL A 55 -15.82 -1.48 -15.84
C VAL A 55 -16.43 -0.33 -16.68
N GLU A 56 -16.08 0.92 -16.40
CA GLU A 56 -16.65 2.09 -17.06
C GLU A 56 -15.97 2.41 -18.40
N TYR A 57 -14.65 2.29 -18.47
CA TYR A 57 -13.83 2.75 -19.59
C TYR A 57 -13.16 1.61 -20.39
N GLY A 58 -13.23 0.37 -19.90
CA GLY A 58 -12.49 -0.76 -20.45
C GLY A 58 -11.12 -0.92 -19.83
N GLN A 59 -10.49 -2.08 -20.07
CA GLN A 59 -9.17 -2.40 -19.54
C GLN A 59 -8.11 -1.42 -20.07
N LEU A 60 -7.21 -0.98 -19.20
CA LEU A 60 -6.04 -0.20 -19.60
C LEU A 60 -5.21 -1.06 -20.57
N SER A 61 -4.99 -0.57 -21.80
CA SER A 61 -4.15 -1.26 -22.78
C SER A 61 -2.68 -1.04 -22.45
N ASP A 62 -1.83 -2.00 -22.85
CA ASP A 62 -0.37 -1.88 -22.72
C ASP A 62 0.14 -0.59 -23.39
N ASP A 63 -0.38 -0.25 -24.58
CA ASP A 63 -0.06 1.01 -25.26
C ASP A 63 -0.39 2.26 -24.42
N SER A 64 -1.49 2.23 -23.66
CA SER A 64 -1.91 3.36 -22.82
C SER A 64 -1.03 3.48 -21.56
N LEU A 65 -0.53 2.34 -21.05
CA LEU A 65 0.40 2.30 -19.92
C LEU A 65 1.78 2.81 -20.33
N ASP A 66 2.27 2.40 -21.51
CA ASP A 66 3.54 2.90 -22.07
C ASP A 66 3.50 4.43 -22.29
N GLU A 67 2.38 4.97 -22.79
CA GLU A 67 2.18 6.41 -22.92
C GLU A 67 2.14 7.11 -21.55
N ALA A 68 1.50 6.50 -20.55
CA ALA A 68 1.44 7.05 -19.20
C ALA A 68 2.82 7.05 -18.52
N ASP A 69 3.61 5.99 -18.67
CA ASP A 69 4.98 5.91 -18.15
C ASP A 69 5.87 6.97 -18.81
N ALA A 70 5.78 7.14 -20.13
CA ALA A 70 6.52 8.20 -20.84
C ALA A 70 6.14 9.61 -20.32
N LEU A 71 4.87 9.83 -19.97
CA LEU A 71 4.38 11.06 -19.36
C LEU A 71 4.91 11.26 -17.93
N LEU A 72 4.94 10.21 -17.11
CA LEU A 72 5.45 10.25 -15.75
C LEU A 72 6.96 10.50 -15.72
N ASP A 73 7.72 9.85 -16.60
CA ASP A 73 9.16 10.08 -16.76
C ASP A 73 9.47 11.52 -17.17
N GLN A 74 8.68 12.08 -18.10
CA GLN A 74 8.83 13.46 -18.54
C GLN A 74 8.50 14.47 -17.43
N THR A 75 7.55 14.16 -16.56
CA THR A 75 7.01 15.09 -15.56
C THR A 75 7.76 15.02 -14.22
N LEU A 76 8.14 13.83 -13.78
CA LEU A 76 8.73 13.57 -12.46
C LEU A 76 10.21 13.16 -12.51
N GLY A 77 10.77 12.94 -13.71
CA GLY A 77 12.08 12.33 -13.91
C GLY A 77 12.00 10.80 -13.98
N PRO A 78 13.07 10.12 -14.40
CA PRO A 78 13.05 8.67 -14.64
C PRO A 78 12.79 7.89 -13.34
N HIS A 79 11.82 6.97 -13.37
CA HIS A 79 11.51 6.08 -12.25
C HIS A 79 12.32 4.77 -12.39
N GLU A 80 13.10 4.39 -11.36
CA GLU A 80 13.77 3.08 -11.33
C GLU A 80 12.71 1.97 -11.17
N THR A 81 12.62 1.09 -12.17
CA THR A 81 11.74 -0.09 -12.23
C THR A 81 12.28 -1.27 -11.43
#